data_AF-A0AAD6FJR6-F1
#
_entry.id   AF-A0AAD6FJR6-F1
#
_cell.length_a   1.000
_cell.length_b   1.000
_cell.length_c   1.000
_cell.angle_alpha   90.00
_cell.angle_beta   90.00
_cell.angle_gamma   90.00
#
_symmetry.space_group_name_H-M   'P 1'
#
loop_
_entity.id
_entity.type
_entity.pdbx_description
1 polymer ?
#
loop_
_entity_poly.entity_id
_entity_poly.type
_entity_poly.pdbx_seq_one_letter_code
_entity_poly.pdbx_strand_id
1 'polypeptide(L)'
;MCREPDIPAWAPLLYQLQLLDFKEKLDPLTLPVADRIRIGNQKRERGNFHFQREEYSMAARAYSMALDVLTTRSRDGGNGGVKTEEEEVRDYRVKCLNNLATVQIKLEQYQEALSSSREVLTLEPNNVKSLFRAGKLLSDMGEYKEAMEVLKRALKLEPTTKAIHAELSKLVRRQSGGKDTQEWISKPAAMLGDNITPFLIPSKKKPSGISWKFILGALVVALGSLVTSLILTARN
;
A
#
# COMPACT_ATOMS: atom_id res chain seq x y z
N MET A 1 -24.36 5.68 34.71
CA MET A 1 -22.97 5.28 35.02
C MET A 1 -22.81 3.83 34.60
N CYS A 2 -22.21 3.56 33.42
CA CYS A 2 -21.95 2.18 33.01
C CYS A 2 -20.70 1.68 33.76
N ARG A 3 -20.87 0.62 34.52
CA ARG A 3 -19.77 -0.10 35.20
C ARG A 3 -19.11 -0.99 34.14
N GLU A 4 -17.79 -0.92 34.00
CA GLU A 4 -17.09 -1.90 33.17
C GLU A 4 -17.40 -3.31 33.70
N PRO A 5 -17.67 -4.28 32.82
CA PRO A 5 -17.99 -5.63 33.25
C PRO A 5 -16.79 -6.25 33.98
N ASP A 6 -17.02 -6.71 35.21
CA ASP A 6 -16.04 -7.27 36.12
C ASP A 6 -15.66 -8.70 35.69
N ILE A 7 -14.95 -8.79 34.56
CA ILE A 7 -14.52 -10.05 33.95
C ILE A 7 -12.99 -10.11 34.03
N PRO A 8 -12.42 -11.04 34.81
CA PRO A 8 -10.98 -11.24 34.88
C PRO A 8 -10.38 -11.56 33.50
N ALA A 9 -9.16 -11.07 33.25
CA ALA A 9 -8.51 -11.18 31.93
C ALA A 9 -8.34 -12.63 31.41
N TRP A 10 -8.34 -13.63 32.29
CA TRP A 10 -8.14 -15.04 31.97
C TRP A 10 -9.43 -15.88 31.99
N ALA A 11 -10.57 -15.28 32.30
CA ALA A 11 -11.81 -16.02 32.50
C ALA A 11 -12.30 -16.65 31.18
N PRO A 12 -12.56 -17.97 31.14
CA PRO A 12 -13.16 -18.59 29.96
C PRO A 12 -14.59 -18.08 29.77
N LEU A 13 -14.91 -17.63 28.55
CA LEU A 13 -16.22 -17.07 28.21
C LEU A 13 -17.08 -18.13 27.53
N LEU A 14 -18.28 -18.36 28.08
CA LEU A 14 -19.32 -19.16 27.42
C LEU A 14 -20.32 -18.22 26.77
N TYR A 15 -20.39 -18.24 25.45
CA TYR A 15 -21.39 -17.48 24.69
C TYR A 15 -22.55 -18.40 24.29
N GLN A 16 -23.77 -18.01 24.66
CA GLN A 16 -24.98 -18.57 24.07
C GLN A 16 -25.49 -17.60 23.02
N LEU A 17 -25.32 -17.94 21.74
CA LEU A 17 -25.73 -17.12 20.60
C LEU A 17 -26.95 -17.74 19.93
N GLN A 18 -27.95 -16.92 19.63
CA GLN A 18 -29.07 -17.29 18.78
C GLN A 18 -29.04 -16.43 17.52
N LEU A 19 -28.83 -17.05 16.36
CA LEU A 19 -28.89 -16.38 15.07
C LEU A 19 -30.36 -16.18 14.69
N LEU A 20 -30.85 -14.95 14.76
CA LEU A 20 -32.25 -14.63 14.46
C LEU A 20 -32.51 -14.51 12.96
N ASP A 21 -31.62 -13.83 12.25
CA ASP A 21 -31.68 -13.60 10.81
C ASP A 21 -30.26 -13.45 10.27
N PHE A 22 -30.04 -13.84 9.01
CA PHE A 22 -28.81 -13.55 8.31
C PHE A 22 -29.12 -13.20 6.86
N LYS A 23 -28.35 -12.24 6.34
CA LYS A 23 -28.37 -11.89 4.92
C LYS A 23 -27.03 -12.26 4.33
N GLU A 24 -27.07 -13.08 3.29
CA GLU A 24 -25.88 -13.45 2.57
C GLU A 24 -25.23 -12.21 1.95
N LYS A 25 -23.90 -12.17 1.93
CA LYS A 25 -23.17 -11.06 1.31
C LYS A 25 -23.36 -11.17 -0.20
N LEU A 26 -24.23 -10.33 -0.75
CA LEU A 26 -24.42 -10.19 -2.20
C LEU A 26 -23.07 -9.89 -2.85
N ASP A 27 -22.77 -10.58 -3.96
CA ASP A 27 -21.62 -10.23 -4.81
C ASP A 27 -21.87 -8.82 -5.36
N PRO A 28 -20.99 -7.83 -5.08
CA PRO A 28 -21.18 -6.47 -5.57
C PRO A 28 -21.44 -6.40 -7.07
N LEU A 29 -20.88 -7.33 -7.87
CA LEU A 29 -20.99 -7.33 -9.32
C LEU A 29 -22.38 -7.73 -9.83
N THR A 30 -23.23 -8.32 -8.99
CA THR A 30 -24.62 -8.61 -9.37
C THR A 30 -25.51 -7.37 -9.22
N LEU A 31 -25.01 -6.30 -8.59
CA LEU A 31 -25.77 -5.08 -8.35
C LEU A 31 -25.58 -4.06 -9.49
N PRO A 32 -26.62 -3.30 -9.87
CA PRO A 32 -26.47 -2.15 -10.77
C PRO A 32 -25.44 -1.13 -10.25
N VAL A 33 -24.75 -0.44 -11.15
CA VAL A 33 -23.72 0.58 -10.81
C VAL A 33 -24.25 1.60 -9.79
N ALA A 34 -25.46 2.10 -9.99
CA ALA A 34 -26.09 3.06 -9.11
C ALA A 34 -26.26 2.53 -7.66
N ASP A 35 -26.62 1.25 -7.50
CA ASP A 35 -26.73 0.62 -6.20
C ASP A 35 -25.36 0.41 -5.55
N ARG A 36 -24.35 0.03 -6.33
CA ARG A 36 -22.96 -0.06 -5.84
C ARG A 36 -22.45 1.28 -5.34
N ILE A 37 -22.70 2.36 -6.09
CA ILE A 37 -22.35 3.72 -5.70
C ILE A 37 -23.08 4.11 -4.40
N ARG A 38 -24.39 3.87 -4.33
CA ARG A 38 -25.21 4.18 -3.15
C ARG A 38 -24.71 3.46 -1.91
N ILE A 39 -24.49 2.14 -2.01
CA ILE A 39 -24.01 1.30 -0.89
C ILE A 39 -22.58 1.69 -0.52
N GLY A 40 -21.69 1.83 -1.50
CA GLY A 40 -20.30 2.25 -1.29
C GLY A 40 -20.22 3.61 -0.60
N ASN A 41 -21.03 4.57 -1.01
CA ASN A 41 -21.10 5.89 -0.39
C ASN A 41 -21.64 5.82 1.05
N GLN A 42 -22.65 4.99 1.33
CA GLN A 42 -23.14 4.77 2.68
C GLN A 42 -22.04 4.18 3.59
N LYS A 43 -21.24 3.24 3.08
CA LYS A 43 -20.09 2.69 3.83
C LYS A 43 -18.99 3.74 4.02
N ARG A 44 -18.73 4.59 3.03
CA ARG A 44 -17.80 5.72 3.15
C ARG A 44 -18.24 6.69 4.25
N GLU A 45 -19.52 7.07 4.31
CA GLU A 45 -20.03 7.95 5.36
C GLU A 45 -19.96 7.31 6.75
N ARG A 46 -20.18 6.00 6.85
CA ARG A 46 -19.91 5.27 8.11
C ARG A 46 -18.43 5.33 8.49
N GLY A 47 -17.52 5.24 7.51
CA GLY A 47 -16.10 5.45 7.73
C GLY A 47 -15.79 6.86 8.24
N ASN A 48 -16.43 7.89 7.66
CA ASN A 48 -16.29 9.28 8.11
C ASN A 48 -16.77 9.44 9.56
N PHE A 49 -17.90 8.82 9.92
CA PHE A 49 -18.45 8.84 11.27
C PHE A 49 -17.46 8.25 12.30
N HIS A 50 -16.86 7.09 12.00
CA HIS A 50 -15.83 6.51 12.86
C HIS A 50 -14.54 7.36 12.88
N PHE A 51 -14.17 7.96 11.75
CA PHE A 51 -12.98 8.82 11.66
C PHE A 51 -13.08 10.07 12.55
N GLN A 52 -14.24 10.72 12.57
CA GLN A 52 -14.49 11.90 13.42
C GLN A 52 -14.39 11.59 14.91
N ARG A 53 -14.56 10.31 15.29
CA ARG A 53 -14.45 9.80 16.66
C ARG A 53 -13.08 9.20 16.96
N GLU A 54 -12.13 9.34 16.05
CA GLU A 54 -10.78 8.76 16.14
C GLU A 54 -10.76 7.22 16.24
N GLU A 55 -11.86 6.57 15.85
CA GLU A 55 -11.99 5.12 15.78
C GLU A 55 -11.40 4.60 14.47
N TYR A 56 -10.10 4.82 14.28
CA TYR A 56 -9.42 4.64 12.99
C TYR A 56 -9.51 3.21 12.45
N SER A 57 -9.43 2.18 13.30
CA SER A 57 -9.58 0.77 12.85
C SER A 57 -10.97 0.49 12.28
N MET A 58 -12.03 1.06 12.88
CA MET A 58 -13.41 0.93 12.40
C MET A 58 -13.61 1.74 11.12
N ALA A 59 -13.01 2.92 11.03
CA ALA A 59 -13.01 3.74 9.83
C ALA A 59 -12.34 3.02 8.64
N ALA A 60 -11.15 2.44 8.86
CA ALA A 60 -10.42 1.68 7.84
C ALA A 60 -11.29 0.53 7.31
N ARG A 61 -11.90 -0.26 8.20
CA ARG A 61 -12.80 -1.35 7.82
C ARG A 61 -13.97 -0.87 6.97
N ALA A 62 -14.60 0.23 7.36
CA ALA A 62 -15.73 0.78 6.61
C ALA A 62 -15.32 1.27 5.20
N TYR A 63 -14.16 1.91 5.06
CA TYR A 63 -13.64 2.30 3.74
C TYR A 63 -13.25 1.11 2.88
N SER A 64 -12.62 0.07 3.45
CA SER A 64 -12.34 -1.17 2.72
C SER A 64 -13.62 -1.84 2.22
N MET A 65 -14.68 -1.87 3.03
CA MET A 65 -16.00 -2.36 2.60
C MET A 65 -16.62 -1.48 1.50
N ALA A 66 -16.39 -0.17 1.52
CA ALA A 66 -16.84 0.72 0.45
C ALA A 66 -16.14 0.38 -0.87
N LEU A 67 -14.81 0.17 -0.84
CA LEU A 67 -14.01 -0.16 -2.02
C LEU A 67 -14.33 -1.54 -2.60
N ASP A 68 -14.63 -2.52 -1.75
CA ASP A 68 -15.10 -3.84 -2.15
C ASP A 68 -16.38 -3.73 -3.00
N VAL A 69 -17.34 -2.91 -2.56
CA VAL A 69 -18.60 -2.70 -3.31
C VAL A 69 -18.39 -1.87 -4.57
N LEU A 70 -17.44 -0.94 -4.56
CA LEU A 70 -17.09 -0.10 -5.72
C LEU A 70 -16.15 -0.79 -6.71
N THR A 71 -15.87 -2.10 -6.55
CA THR A 71 -14.99 -2.84 -7.46
C THR A 71 -15.70 -3.20 -8.77
N THR A 72 -14.99 -2.98 -9.87
CA THR A 72 -15.33 -3.47 -11.20
C THR A 72 -14.36 -4.61 -11.51
N ARG A 73 -14.86 -5.80 -11.90
CA ARG A 73 -13.96 -6.87 -12.38
C ARG A 73 -13.50 -6.51 -13.79
N SER A 74 -12.18 -6.60 -14.02
CA SER A 74 -11.61 -6.76 -15.35
C SER A 74 -10.96 -8.15 -15.38
N ARG A 75 -11.55 -9.08 -16.14
CA ARG A 75 -10.83 -10.30 -16.52
C ARG A 75 -11.14 -10.81 -17.92
N ASP A 76 -12.31 -10.51 -18.50
CA ASP A 76 -12.61 -10.86 -19.89
C ASP A 76 -13.09 -9.64 -20.67
N GLY A 77 -12.36 -9.30 -21.74
CA GLY A 77 -12.51 -8.12 -22.58
C GLY A 77 -13.81 -8.05 -23.37
N GLY A 78 -14.94 -7.84 -22.69
CA GLY A 78 -16.22 -7.45 -23.28
C GLY A 78 -16.29 -5.93 -23.46
N ASN A 79 -16.13 -5.49 -24.70
CA ASN A 79 -15.89 -4.12 -25.12
C ASN A 79 -17.17 -3.25 -25.03
N GLY A 80 -17.16 -2.19 -24.20
CA GLY A 80 -18.18 -1.13 -24.18
C GLY A 80 -18.71 -0.76 -22.79
N GLY A 81 -19.36 -1.69 -22.09
CA GLY A 81 -20.05 -1.40 -20.81
C GLY A 81 -19.12 -1.15 -19.63
N VAL A 82 -18.05 -1.93 -19.49
CA VAL A 82 -17.14 -1.91 -18.32
C VAL A 82 -16.45 -0.55 -18.13
N LYS A 83 -16.07 0.10 -19.23
CA LYS A 83 -15.38 1.41 -19.18
C LYS A 83 -16.31 2.51 -18.65
N THR A 84 -17.57 2.51 -19.05
CA THR A 84 -18.58 3.46 -18.57
C THR A 84 -18.86 3.25 -17.09
N GLU A 85 -19.03 2.00 -16.65
CA GLU A 85 -19.22 1.69 -15.22
C GLU A 85 -18.01 2.11 -14.37
N GLU A 86 -16.80 1.89 -14.87
CA GLU A 86 -15.55 2.32 -14.23
C GLU A 86 -15.45 3.84 -14.11
N GLU A 87 -15.89 4.58 -15.13
CA GLU A 87 -15.95 6.04 -15.11
C GLU A 87 -16.97 6.54 -14.07
N GLU A 88 -18.15 5.92 -13.99
CA GLU A 88 -19.19 6.29 -13.02
C GLU A 88 -18.76 6.06 -11.56
N VAL A 89 -18.06 4.95 -11.26
CA VAL A 89 -17.59 4.67 -9.89
C VAL A 89 -16.28 5.40 -9.54
N ARG A 90 -15.56 5.95 -10.54
CA ARG A 90 -14.18 6.46 -10.37
C ARG A 90 -14.06 7.48 -9.25
N ASP A 91 -14.89 8.52 -9.29
CA ASP A 91 -14.86 9.61 -8.30
C ASP A 91 -15.10 9.09 -6.87
N TYR A 92 -16.05 8.16 -6.71
CA TYR A 92 -16.34 7.53 -5.43
C TYR A 92 -15.18 6.67 -4.93
N ARG A 93 -14.53 5.90 -5.82
CA ARG A 93 -13.34 5.11 -5.50
C ARG A 93 -12.19 6.01 -5.06
N VAL A 94 -11.91 7.07 -5.80
CA VAL A 94 -10.86 8.06 -5.48
C VAL A 94 -11.09 8.68 -4.11
N LYS A 95 -12.33 9.10 -3.80
CA LYS A 95 -12.70 9.64 -2.48
C LYS A 95 -12.48 8.61 -1.36
N CYS A 96 -12.93 7.36 -1.57
CA CYS A 96 -12.76 6.29 -0.59
C CYS A 96 -11.28 5.95 -0.35
N LEU A 97 -10.48 5.80 -1.40
CA LEU A 97 -9.05 5.52 -1.32
C LEU A 97 -8.29 6.65 -0.61
N ASN A 98 -8.63 7.91 -0.90
CA ASN A 98 -8.05 9.05 -0.21
C ASN A 98 -8.37 9.05 1.29
N ASN A 99 -9.59 8.70 1.68
CA ASN A 99 -9.95 8.59 3.09
C ASN A 99 -9.24 7.39 3.75
N LEU A 100 -9.19 6.24 3.08
CA LEU A 100 -8.47 5.06 3.56
C LEU A 100 -6.98 5.34 3.77
N ALA A 101 -6.30 5.97 2.81
CA ALA A 101 -4.90 6.37 2.95
C ALA A 101 -4.68 7.28 4.16
N THR A 102 -5.60 8.21 4.41
CA THR A 102 -5.54 9.11 5.59
C THR A 102 -5.64 8.32 6.89
N VAL A 103 -6.54 7.34 6.95
CA VAL A 103 -6.72 6.48 8.13
C VAL A 103 -5.53 5.56 8.34
N GLN A 104 -4.99 4.97 7.28
CA GLN A 104 -3.80 4.13 7.35
C GLN A 104 -2.59 4.91 7.86
N ILE A 105 -2.43 6.18 7.46
CA ILE A 105 -1.41 7.07 8.05
C ILE A 105 -1.63 7.26 9.56
N LYS A 106 -2.89 7.45 10.00
CA LYS A 106 -3.24 7.59 11.43
C LYS A 106 -3.00 6.31 12.23
N LEU A 107 -3.05 5.16 11.58
CA LEU A 107 -2.73 3.84 12.14
C LEU A 107 -1.25 3.45 11.97
N GLU A 108 -0.40 4.35 11.46
CA GLU A 108 1.02 4.09 11.16
C GLU A 108 1.27 2.95 10.16
N GLN A 109 0.24 2.60 9.37
CA GLN A 109 0.26 1.61 8.30
C GLN A 109 0.81 2.26 7.01
N TYR A 110 2.09 2.63 7.03
CA TYR A 110 2.68 3.46 5.97
C TYR A 110 2.74 2.76 4.60
N GLN A 111 2.96 1.44 4.58
CA GLN A 111 3.04 0.69 3.33
C GLN A 111 1.67 0.58 2.65
N GLU A 112 0.62 0.32 3.44
CA GLU A 112 -0.77 0.25 2.99
C GLU A 112 -1.27 1.62 2.55
N ALA A 113 -0.91 2.69 3.29
CA ALA A 113 -1.21 4.07 2.90
C ALA A 113 -0.56 4.44 1.57
N LEU A 114 0.67 3.97 1.31
CA LEU A 114 1.35 4.19 0.03
C LEU A 114 0.64 3.41 -1.09
N SER A 115 0.17 2.19 -0.82
CA SER A 115 -0.62 1.40 -1.78
C SER A 115 -1.92 2.12 -2.14
N SER A 116 -2.70 2.56 -1.15
CA SER A 116 -3.93 3.32 -1.38
C SER A 116 -3.67 4.62 -2.16
N SER A 117 -2.57 5.31 -1.87
CA SER A 117 -2.17 6.53 -2.61
C SER A 117 -1.77 6.23 -4.06
N ARG A 118 -1.09 5.10 -4.30
CA ARG A 118 -0.76 4.61 -5.65
C ARG A 118 -2.03 4.27 -6.44
N GLU A 119 -3.01 3.63 -5.82
CA GLU A 119 -4.30 3.34 -6.45
C GLU A 119 -5.07 4.62 -6.81
N VAL A 120 -4.99 5.70 -6.02
CA VAL A 120 -5.55 6.98 -6.47
C VAL A 120 -4.81 7.47 -7.71
N LEU A 121 -3.49 7.31 -7.76
CA LEU A 121 -2.67 7.77 -8.89
C LEU A 121 -2.80 6.90 -10.15
N THR A 122 -3.29 5.66 -10.05
CA THR A 122 -3.70 4.89 -11.24
C THR A 122 -4.99 5.45 -11.84
N LEU A 123 -5.94 5.89 -11.00
CA LEU A 123 -7.23 6.45 -11.42
C LEU A 123 -7.11 7.93 -11.86
N GLU A 124 -6.29 8.69 -11.15
CA GLU A 124 -6.05 10.12 -11.34
C GLU A 124 -4.54 10.42 -11.27
N PRO A 125 -3.81 10.25 -12.39
CA PRO A 125 -2.36 10.46 -12.46
C PRO A 125 -1.87 11.80 -11.94
N ASN A 126 -2.69 12.85 -12.02
CA ASN A 126 -2.34 14.23 -11.65
C ASN A 126 -2.97 14.67 -10.32
N ASN A 127 -3.44 13.73 -9.48
CA ASN A 127 -3.99 14.07 -8.17
C ASN A 127 -2.87 14.55 -7.22
N VAL A 128 -2.78 15.88 -7.04
CA VAL A 128 -1.71 16.51 -6.26
C VAL A 128 -1.70 16.07 -4.80
N LYS A 129 -2.88 15.87 -4.20
CA LYS A 129 -3.00 15.39 -2.80
C LYS A 129 -2.38 14.00 -2.65
N SER A 130 -2.60 13.11 -3.62
CA SER A 130 -2.08 11.74 -3.60
C SER A 130 -0.59 11.70 -3.93
N LEU A 131 -0.11 12.54 -4.85
CA LEU A 131 1.33 12.71 -5.10
C LEU A 131 2.03 13.21 -3.83
N PHE A 132 1.51 14.25 -3.18
CA PHE A 132 2.08 14.75 -1.94
C PHE A 132 2.11 13.70 -0.83
N ARG A 133 1.00 12.97 -0.61
CA ARG A 133 0.93 11.89 0.39
C ARG A 133 1.93 10.78 0.11
N ALA A 134 2.00 10.30 -1.14
CA ALA A 134 2.95 9.28 -1.53
C ALA A 134 4.40 9.73 -1.34
N GLY A 135 4.73 10.95 -1.76
CA GLY A 135 6.06 11.52 -1.59
C GLY A 135 6.46 11.66 -0.11
N LYS A 136 5.53 12.11 0.74
CA LYS A 136 5.74 12.20 2.18
C LYS A 136 5.93 10.82 2.81
N LEU A 137 5.09 9.84 2.46
CA LEU A 137 5.22 8.45 2.94
C LEU A 137 6.56 7.83 2.54
N LEU A 138 6.99 8.00 1.29
CA LEU A 138 8.31 7.54 0.82
C LEU A 138 9.45 8.23 1.58
N SER A 139 9.35 9.54 1.85
CA SER A 139 10.31 10.29 2.66
C SER A 139 10.39 9.76 4.10
N ASP A 140 9.23 9.45 4.69
CA ASP A 140 9.14 8.92 6.05
C ASP A 140 9.65 7.46 6.12
N MET A 141 9.54 6.68 5.03
CA MET A 141 10.11 5.33 4.89
C MET A 141 11.60 5.29 4.48
N GLY A 142 12.22 6.44 4.22
CA GLY A 142 13.64 6.53 3.83
C GLY A 142 13.92 6.34 2.33
N GLU A 143 12.89 6.21 1.49
CA GLU A 143 12.99 6.06 0.04
C GLU A 143 13.15 7.44 -0.62
N TYR A 144 14.22 8.16 -0.27
CA TYR A 144 14.40 9.58 -0.59
C TYR A 144 14.44 9.91 -2.08
N LYS A 145 15.03 9.01 -2.90
CA LYS A 145 15.10 9.20 -4.36
C LYS A 145 13.71 9.20 -4.99
N GLU A 146 12.88 8.22 -4.64
CA GLU A 146 11.50 8.14 -5.13
C GLU A 146 10.64 9.29 -4.59
N ALA A 147 10.79 9.62 -3.30
CA ALA A 147 10.08 10.73 -2.66
C ALA A 147 10.33 12.06 -3.40
N MET A 148 11.59 12.33 -3.76
CA MET A 148 12.00 13.54 -4.48
C MET A 148 11.30 13.65 -5.84
N GLU A 149 11.27 12.58 -6.62
CA GLU A 149 10.66 12.58 -7.95
C GLU A 149 9.14 12.77 -7.89
N VAL A 150 8.47 12.10 -6.96
CA VAL A 150 7.02 12.25 -6.77
C VAL A 150 6.65 13.66 -6.31
N LEU A 151 7.40 14.23 -5.35
CA LEU A 151 7.15 15.58 -4.84
C LEU A 151 7.46 16.67 -5.87
N LYS A 152 8.48 16.51 -6.71
CA LYS A 152 8.74 17.43 -7.83
C LYS A 152 7.58 17.46 -8.82
N ARG A 153 6.97 16.30 -9.10
CA ARG A 153 5.78 16.25 -9.97
C ARG A 153 4.58 16.95 -9.32
N ALA A 154 4.37 16.74 -8.02
CA ALA A 154 3.36 17.49 -7.27
C ALA A 154 3.60 19.01 -7.35
N LEU A 155 4.86 19.44 -7.21
CA LEU A 155 5.27 20.84 -7.33
C LEU A 155 5.05 21.40 -8.74
N LYS A 156 5.30 20.62 -9.80
CA LYS A 156 5.04 21.05 -11.18
C LYS A 156 3.55 21.34 -11.42
N LEU A 157 2.67 20.55 -10.80
CA LEU A 157 1.22 20.73 -10.91
C LEU A 157 0.71 21.88 -10.04
N GLU A 158 1.23 22.02 -8.83
CA GLU A 158 0.90 23.13 -7.91
C GLU A 158 2.17 23.78 -7.34
N PRO A 159 2.75 24.77 -8.07
CA PRO A 159 4.02 25.39 -7.68
C PRO A 159 3.97 26.21 -6.38
N THR A 160 2.78 26.61 -5.93
CA THR A 160 2.57 27.50 -4.78
C THR A 160 2.31 26.76 -3.47
N THR A 161 2.21 25.43 -3.50
CA THR A 161 1.85 24.64 -2.32
C THR A 161 3.02 24.55 -1.33
N LYS A 162 2.95 25.36 -0.27
CA LYS A 162 3.98 25.48 0.80
C LYS A 162 4.40 24.13 1.41
N ALA A 163 3.45 23.20 1.57
CA ALA A 163 3.72 21.89 2.13
C ALA A 163 4.68 21.06 1.26
N ILE A 164 4.57 21.15 -0.07
CA ILE A 164 5.44 20.45 -1.01
C ILE A 164 6.86 21.01 -0.92
N HIS A 165 7.00 22.35 -0.88
CA HIS A 165 8.29 23.02 -0.69
C HIS A 165 8.96 22.61 0.63
N ALA A 166 8.20 22.52 1.72
CA ALA A 166 8.72 22.13 3.02
C ALA A 166 9.26 20.68 3.02
N GLU A 167 8.52 19.73 2.45
CA GLU A 167 8.97 18.34 2.36
C GLU A 167 10.18 18.16 1.41
N LEU A 168 10.20 18.87 0.27
CA LEU A 168 11.37 18.88 -0.62
C LEU A 168 12.60 19.45 0.08
N SER A 169 12.45 20.56 0.82
CA SER A 169 13.54 21.16 1.59
C SER A 169 14.08 20.20 2.65
N LYS A 170 13.19 19.48 3.36
CA LYS A 170 13.57 18.43 4.32
C LYS A 170 14.37 17.32 3.65
N LEU A 171 13.96 16.86 2.47
CA LEU A 171 14.65 15.83 1.70
C LEU A 171 16.05 16.29 1.23
N VAL A 172 16.17 17.50 0.70
CA VAL A 172 17.47 18.06 0.26
C VAL A 172 18.44 18.18 1.43
N ARG A 173 17.98 18.65 2.60
CA ARG A 173 18.82 18.72 3.82
C ARG A 173 19.29 17.34 4.28
N ARG A 174 18.43 16.32 4.20
CA ARG A 174 18.79 14.93 4.52
C ARG A 174 19.81 14.36 3.54
N GLN A 175 19.70 14.67 2.25
CA GLN A 175 20.64 14.23 1.22
C GLN A 175 22.02 14.91 1.37
N SER A 176 22.05 16.20 1.72
CA SER A 176 23.30 16.95 1.92
C SER A 176 24.04 16.58 3.21
N GLY A 177 23.40 15.89 4.16
CA GLY A 177 23.99 15.45 5.43
C GLY A 177 24.51 14.00 5.44
N GLY A 178 24.27 13.22 4.39
CA GLY A 178 24.74 11.84 4.26
C GLY A 178 26.06 11.76 3.47
N LYS A 179 27.05 11.02 3.96
CA LYS A 179 28.40 10.90 3.37
C LYS A 179 28.49 10.12 2.03
N ASP A 180 27.38 9.73 1.41
CA ASP A 180 27.37 9.05 0.11
C ASP A 180 26.80 9.96 -0.97
N THR A 181 27.62 10.92 -1.38
CA THR A 181 27.37 11.82 -2.52
C THR A 181 27.54 11.04 -3.83
N GLN A 182 26.57 10.21 -4.19
CA GLN A 182 26.37 9.94 -5.61
C GLN A 182 25.51 11.05 -6.19
N GLU A 183 26.20 12.00 -6.82
CA GLU A 183 25.73 12.95 -7.82
C GLU A 183 24.33 12.64 -8.38
N TRP A 184 23.29 13.19 -7.74
CA TRP A 184 22.08 13.50 -8.46
C TRP A 184 22.34 14.81 -9.20
N ILE A 185 23.06 14.71 -10.32
CA ILE A 185 23.13 15.80 -11.30
C ILE A 185 21.68 16.10 -11.67
N SER A 186 21.27 17.35 -11.49
CA SER A 186 19.98 17.87 -11.90
C SER A 186 19.79 17.58 -13.39
N LYS A 187 19.19 16.45 -13.73
CA LYS A 187 18.74 16.23 -15.10
C LYS A 187 17.65 17.26 -15.38
N PRO A 188 17.73 18.00 -16.51
CA PRO A 188 16.76 19.02 -16.85
C PRO A 188 15.35 18.46 -16.76
N ALA A 189 14.39 19.29 -16.34
CA ALA A 189 12.97 18.97 -16.25
C ALA A 189 12.34 18.38 -17.54
N ALA A 190 13.08 18.37 -18.65
CA ALA A 190 12.72 17.84 -19.96
C ALA A 190 12.96 16.32 -20.16
N MET A 191 13.64 15.62 -19.25
CA MET A 191 13.81 14.14 -19.31
C MET A 191 12.81 13.36 -18.44
N LEU A 192 11.98 14.06 -17.68
CA LEU A 192 10.98 13.46 -16.79
C LEU A 192 9.66 13.37 -17.54
N GLY A 193 9.56 12.35 -18.39
CA GLY A 193 8.31 12.00 -19.06
C GLY A 193 7.20 11.78 -18.03
N ASP A 194 5.96 12.06 -18.44
CA ASP A 194 4.72 11.93 -17.66
C ASP A 194 4.40 10.49 -17.20
N ASN A 195 5.40 9.60 -17.19
CA ASN A 195 5.27 8.17 -17.05
C ASN A 195 5.33 7.75 -15.58
N ILE A 196 4.15 7.65 -14.96
CA ILE A 196 3.95 7.15 -13.59
C ILE A 196 4.23 5.65 -13.43
N THR A 197 4.43 4.91 -14.52
CA THR A 197 4.51 3.43 -14.47
C THR A 197 5.54 2.88 -13.48
N PRO A 198 6.74 3.46 -13.28
CA PRO A 198 7.68 2.95 -12.28
C PRO A 198 7.22 3.17 -10.84
N PHE A 199 6.39 4.20 -10.61
CA PHE A 199 5.83 4.51 -9.30
C PHE A 199 4.57 3.68 -9.01
N LEU A 200 3.75 3.39 -10.03
CA LEU A 200 2.55 2.58 -9.89
C LEU A 200 2.85 1.11 -9.57
N ILE A 201 4.00 0.61 -10.03
CA ILE A 201 4.42 -0.77 -9.81
C ILE A 201 5.38 -0.78 -8.59
N PRO A 202 5.04 -1.45 -7.48
CA PRO A 202 5.96 -1.55 -6.35
C PRO A 202 7.27 -2.24 -6.80
N SER A 203 8.40 -1.59 -6.52
CA SER A 203 9.73 -2.15 -6.78
C SER A 203 9.87 -3.49 -6.06
N LYS A 204 10.10 -4.57 -6.82
CA LYS A 204 10.45 -5.87 -6.24
C LYS A 204 11.82 -5.76 -5.58
N LYS A 205 11.87 -5.44 -4.27
CA LYS A 205 13.11 -5.55 -3.50
C LYS A 205 13.60 -6.99 -3.64
N LYS A 206 14.81 -7.17 -4.18
CA LYS A 206 15.46 -8.49 -4.19
C LYS A 206 15.57 -8.94 -2.73
N PRO A 207 15.14 -10.16 -2.36
CA PRO A 207 15.48 -10.69 -1.05
C PRO A 207 17.00 -10.62 -0.92
N SER A 208 17.52 -10.18 0.22
CA SER A 208 18.95 -10.23 0.54
C SER A 208 19.36 -11.69 0.66
N GLY A 209 19.48 -12.33 -0.50
CA GLY A 209 19.86 -13.72 -0.67
C GLY A 209 21.35 -13.85 -0.48
N ILE A 210 21.73 -14.58 0.56
CA ILE A 210 23.07 -15.10 0.78
C ILE A 210 23.63 -15.61 -0.55
N SER A 211 24.79 -15.11 -0.95
CA SER A 211 25.44 -15.49 -2.21
C SER A 211 25.66 -17.00 -2.24
N TRP A 212 25.05 -17.68 -3.22
CA TRP A 212 25.19 -19.12 -3.43
C TRP A 212 26.64 -19.59 -3.62
N LYS A 213 27.57 -18.65 -3.89
CA LYS A 213 29.01 -18.91 -3.94
C LYS A 213 29.59 -19.42 -2.61
N PHE A 214 28.89 -19.24 -1.49
CA PHE A 214 29.33 -19.73 -0.17
C PHE A 214 28.78 -21.10 0.23
N ILE A 215 27.80 -21.68 -0.49
CA ILE A 215 27.21 -23.00 -0.13
C ILE A 215 27.96 -24.16 -0.80
N LEU A 216 28.65 -23.93 -1.92
CA LEU A 216 29.42 -24.98 -2.62
C LEU A 216 30.77 -25.34 -1.95
N GLY A 217 31.32 -24.47 -1.08
CA GLY A 217 32.60 -24.72 -0.41
C GLY A 217 32.53 -25.78 0.70
N ALA A 218 31.38 -25.94 1.35
CA ALA A 218 31.22 -26.89 2.47
C ALA A 218 30.97 -28.34 2.03
N LEU A 219 30.56 -28.57 0.78
CA LEU A 219 30.25 -29.92 0.26
C LEU A 219 31.48 -30.64 -0.32
N VAL A 220 32.54 -29.90 -0.69
CA VAL A 220 33.77 -30.50 -1.26
C VAL A 220 34.69 -31.08 -0.18
N VAL A 221 34.62 -30.60 1.07
CA VAL A 221 35.49 -31.09 2.16
C VAL A 221 34.99 -32.43 2.75
N ALA A 222 33.70 -32.76 2.63
CA ALA A 222 33.14 -33.98 3.20
C ALA A 222 33.31 -35.24 2.32
N LEU A 223 33.57 -35.09 1.01
CA LEU A 223 33.78 -36.22 0.10
C LEU A 223 35.25 -36.67 0.00
N GLY A 224 36.19 -35.84 0.47
CA GLY A 224 37.63 -36.18 0.49
C GLY A 224 38.06 -37.08 1.65
N SER A 225 37.27 -37.22 2.72
CA SER A 225 37.64 -38.01 3.90
C SER A 225 37.09 -39.45 3.90
N LEU A 226 36.22 -39.81 2.95
CA LEU A 226 35.61 -41.15 2.89
C LEU A 226 36.33 -42.13 1.95
N VAL A 227 37.21 -41.64 1.06
CA VAL A 227 37.93 -42.50 0.09
C VAL A 227 39.21 -43.11 0.68
N THR A 228 39.74 -42.60 1.79
CA THR A 228 40.96 -43.15 2.41
C THR A 228 40.70 -44.33 3.35
N SER A 229 39.46 -44.56 3.83
CA SER A 229 39.16 -45.70 4.71
C SER A 229 38.86 -47.02 4.00
N LEU A 230 38.69 -47.04 2.67
CA LEU A 230 38.32 -48.24 1.91
C LEU A 230 39.50 -49.00 1.30
N ILE A 231 40.73 -48.48 1.41
CA ILE A 231 41.93 -49.13 0.83
C ILE A 231 42.72 -49.96 1.88
N LEU A 232 42.38 -49.87 3.17
CA LEU A 232 43.12 -50.56 4.24
C LEU A 232 42.52 -51.90 4.74
N THR A 233 41.37 -52.32 4.25
CA THR A 233 40.74 -53.60 4.66
C THR A 233 40.86 -54.72 3.64
N ALA A 234 41.56 -54.51 2.52
CA ALA A 234 41.86 -55.54 1.52
C ALA A 234 43.35 -55.91 1.50
N ARG A 235 43.92 -56.21 2.67
CA ARG A 235 45.20 -56.93 2.78
C ARG A 235 45.32 -57.57 4.17
N ASN A 236 44.74 -58.76 4.31
CA ASN A 236 45.20 -59.89 5.13
C ASN A 236 44.34 -61.11 4.83
#